data_AF-A0A3Q3GUN5-F1
#
_entry.id   AF-A0A3Q3GUN5-F1
#
_cell.length_a   1.000
_cell.length_b   1.000
_cell.length_c   1.000
_cell.angle_alpha   90.00
_cell.angle_beta   90.00
_cell.angle_gamma   90.00
#
_symmetry.space_group_name_H-M   'P 1'
#
loop_
_entity.id
_entity.type
_entity.pdbx_description
1 polymer ?
#
loop_
_entity_poly.entity_id
_entity_poly.type
_entity_poly.pdbx_seq_one_letter_code
_entity_poly.pdbx_strand_id
1 'polypeptide(L)'
;MQPPPRKVRVTQELKHTHAEQMSRLHIKHQTECDLLEDLRTFSQKRAAVERDYAQALQKLANQYLKREWPDSPTDEQADQRNMYCVWKDYLEGTIQVTQSRISACDNYKVQVADPAKTVRLQKEQQLRKDIYCMSPSPGSR
;
A
#
# COMPACT_ATOMS: atom_id res chain seq x y z
N MET A 1 2.62 -57.73 -36.10
CA MET A 1 2.17 -56.33 -36.03
C MET A 1 2.35 -55.83 -34.60
N GLN A 2 3.33 -54.95 -34.37
CA GLN A 2 3.57 -54.36 -33.04
C GLN A 2 2.45 -53.34 -32.75
N PRO A 3 1.83 -53.31 -31.56
CA PRO A 3 0.77 -52.35 -31.27
C PRO A 3 1.33 -50.93 -31.36
N PRO A 4 0.56 -49.94 -31.87
CA PRO A 4 1.02 -48.56 -31.95
C PRO A 4 1.44 -48.06 -30.55
N PRO A 5 2.53 -47.27 -30.42
CA PRO A 5 3.08 -46.84 -29.13
C PRO A 5 2.20 -45.74 -28.50
N ARG A 6 0.98 -46.09 -28.07
CA ARG A 6 0.02 -45.15 -27.46
C ARG A 6 0.53 -44.63 -26.10
N LYS A 7 1.27 -45.45 -25.35
CA LYS A 7 1.80 -45.09 -24.03
C LYS A 7 2.83 -43.96 -24.08
N VAL A 8 3.65 -43.89 -25.14
CA VAL A 8 4.67 -42.84 -25.29
C VAL A 8 4.02 -41.47 -25.47
N ARG A 9 2.94 -41.42 -26.27
CA ARG A 9 2.17 -40.20 -26.54
C ARG A 9 1.50 -39.65 -25.27
N VAL A 10 0.84 -40.50 -24.49
CA VAL A 10 0.18 -40.08 -23.23
C VAL A 10 1.21 -39.53 -22.22
N THR A 11 2.38 -40.17 -22.10
CA THR A 11 3.44 -39.68 -21.20
C THR A 11 4.03 -38.35 -21.66
N GLN A 12 4.16 -38.13 -22.97
CA GLN A 12 4.62 -36.85 -23.53
C GLN A 12 3.59 -35.73 -23.30
N GLU A 13 2.31 -36.00 -23.56
CA GLU A 13 1.21 -35.07 -23.30
C GLU A 13 1.16 -34.68 -21.81
N LEU A 14 1.31 -35.64 -20.89
CA LEU A 14 1.37 -35.38 -19.45
C LEU A 14 2.55 -34.49 -19.05
N LYS A 15 3.75 -34.77 -19.57
CA LYS A 15 4.94 -33.94 -19.31
C LYS A 15 4.76 -32.52 -19.83
N HIS A 16 4.15 -32.36 -21.00
CA HIS A 16 3.85 -31.06 -21.58
C HIS A 16 2.87 -30.27 -20.71
N THR A 17 1.75 -30.88 -20.32
CA THR A 17 0.76 -30.24 -19.43
C THR A 17 1.37 -29.88 -18.08
N HIS A 18 2.20 -30.73 -17.49
CA HIS A 18 2.91 -30.41 -16.23
C HIS A 18 3.81 -29.19 -16.38
N ALA A 19 4.61 -29.12 -17.44
CA ALA A 19 5.48 -27.97 -17.71
C ALA A 19 4.67 -26.67 -17.91
N GLU A 20 3.53 -26.75 -18.60
CA GLU A 20 2.64 -25.60 -18.79
C GLU A 20 2.03 -25.14 -17.47
N GLN A 21 1.53 -26.06 -16.63
CA GLN A 21 0.99 -25.75 -15.31
C GLN A 21 2.05 -25.09 -14.41
N MET A 22 3.28 -25.59 -14.43
CA MET A 22 4.41 -25.01 -13.71
C MET A 22 4.72 -23.58 -14.19
N SER A 23 4.73 -23.35 -15.51
CA SER A 23 4.96 -22.03 -16.08
C SER A 23 3.86 -21.04 -15.68
N ARG A 24 2.60 -21.45 -15.79
CA ARG A 24 1.44 -20.63 -15.39
C ARG A 24 1.47 -20.28 -13.90
N LEU A 25 1.89 -21.20 -13.04
CA LEU A 25 2.03 -20.93 -11.60
C LEU A 25 3.12 -19.89 -11.32
N HIS A 26 4.28 -20.00 -12.00
CA HIS A 26 5.35 -19.02 -11.88
C HIS A 26 4.92 -17.63 -12.33
N ILE A 27 4.30 -17.54 -13.52
CA ILE A 27 3.81 -16.27 -14.07
C ILE A 27 2.81 -15.63 -13.10
N LYS A 28 1.84 -16.41 -12.60
CA LYS A 28 0.85 -15.91 -11.64
C LYS A 28 1.52 -15.35 -10.38
N HIS A 29 2.45 -16.11 -9.78
CA HIS A 29 3.17 -15.64 -8.59
C HIS A 29 3.98 -14.38 -8.87
N GLN A 30 4.67 -14.32 -10.02
CA GLN A 30 5.45 -13.15 -10.40
C GLN A 30 4.56 -11.91 -10.53
N THR A 31 3.44 -12.02 -11.25
CA THR A 31 2.49 -10.91 -11.41
C THR A 31 1.93 -10.41 -10.07
N GLU A 32 1.63 -11.31 -9.15
CA GLU A 32 1.17 -10.93 -7.81
C GLU A 32 2.27 -10.24 -6.99
N CYS A 33 3.53 -10.68 -7.11
CA CYS A 33 4.68 -10.03 -6.47
C CYS A 33 4.95 -8.64 -7.05
N ASP A 34 4.84 -8.47 -8.36
CA ASP A 34 4.98 -7.19 -9.05
C ASP A 34 3.89 -6.22 -8.59
N LEU A 35 2.64 -6.68 -8.52
CA LEU A 35 1.52 -5.89 -8.01
C LEU A 35 1.74 -5.43 -6.55
N LEU A 36 2.31 -6.28 -5.69
CA LEU A 36 2.63 -5.90 -4.31
C LEU A 36 3.72 -4.82 -4.25
N GLU A 37 4.68 -4.85 -5.17
CA GLU A 37 5.72 -3.82 -5.26
C GLU A 37 5.16 -2.50 -5.81
N ASP A 38 4.25 -2.57 -6.79
CA ASP A 38 3.53 -1.40 -7.29
C ASP A 38 2.67 -0.76 -6.19
N LEU A 39 1.91 -1.56 -5.44
CA LEU A 39 1.13 -1.09 -4.30
C LEU A 39 2.00 -0.36 -3.28
N ARG A 40 3.16 -0.94 -2.95
CA ARG A 40 4.13 -0.39 -2.01
C ARG A 40 4.70 0.95 -2.52
N THR A 41 5.06 1.01 -3.80
CA THR A 41 5.69 2.18 -4.40
C THR A 41 4.69 3.32 -4.60
N PHE A 42 3.51 3.01 -5.14
CA PHE A 42 2.42 3.96 -5.31
C PHE A 42 2.04 4.59 -3.96
N SER A 43 1.80 3.76 -2.95
CA SER A 43 1.32 4.27 -1.67
C SER A 43 2.41 5.08 -0.94
N GLN A 44 3.70 4.79 -1.18
CA GLN A 44 4.80 5.60 -0.67
C GLN A 44 4.83 6.99 -1.33
N LYS A 45 4.66 7.05 -2.65
CA LYS A 45 4.55 8.32 -3.39
C LYS A 45 3.33 9.12 -2.92
N ARG A 46 2.19 8.45 -2.76
CA ARG A 46 0.96 9.06 -2.23
C ARG A 46 1.16 9.65 -0.83
N ALA A 47 1.80 8.91 0.09
CA ALA A 47 2.08 9.40 1.44
C ALA A 47 3.03 10.61 1.47
N ALA A 48 3.97 10.70 0.51
CA ALA A 48 4.81 11.88 0.35
C ALA A 48 3.99 13.10 -0.10
N VAL A 49 3.18 12.95 -1.15
CA VAL A 49 2.30 14.02 -1.67
C VAL A 49 1.33 14.52 -0.59
N GLU A 50 0.71 13.61 0.15
CA GLU A 50 -0.23 13.96 1.23
C GLU A 50 0.49 14.70 2.37
N ARG A 51 1.72 14.30 2.71
CA ARG A 51 2.53 14.99 3.72
C ARG A 51 2.85 16.43 3.27
N ASP A 52 3.30 16.62 2.04
CA ASP A 52 3.64 17.94 1.51
C ASP A 52 2.41 18.86 1.49
N TYR A 53 1.26 18.34 1.08
CA TYR A 53 0.00 19.05 1.10
C TYR A 53 -0.43 19.46 2.52
N ALA A 54 -0.36 18.52 3.47
CA ALA A 54 -0.70 18.79 4.87
C ALA A 54 0.24 19.83 5.49
N GLN A 55 1.55 19.74 5.22
CA GLN A 55 2.54 20.72 5.69
C GLN A 55 2.30 22.11 5.10
N ALA A 56 1.97 22.21 3.81
CA ALA A 56 1.65 23.48 3.15
C ALA A 56 0.41 24.14 3.77
N LEU A 57 -0.66 23.37 4.00
CA LEU A 57 -1.87 23.86 4.67
C LEU A 57 -1.60 24.27 6.12
N GLN A 58 -0.82 23.47 6.86
CA GLN A 58 -0.47 23.80 8.24
C GLN A 58 0.34 25.09 8.33
N LYS A 59 1.30 25.29 7.42
CA LYS A 59 2.09 26.52 7.32
C LYS A 59 1.20 27.72 7.02
N LEU A 60 0.25 27.57 6.10
CA LEU A 60 -0.72 28.61 5.77
C LEU A 60 -1.58 28.99 6.98
N ALA A 61 -2.16 28.00 7.67
CA ALA A 61 -2.98 28.26 8.86
C ALA A 61 -2.19 28.98 9.97
N ASN A 62 -0.97 28.53 10.24
CA ASN A 62 -0.07 29.17 11.20
C ASN A 62 0.31 30.60 10.81
N GLN A 63 0.44 30.90 9.51
CA GLN A 63 0.73 32.26 9.05
C GLN A 63 -0.38 33.24 9.44
N TYR A 64 -1.65 32.81 9.33
CA TYR A 64 -2.78 33.63 9.71
C TYR A 64 -2.94 33.71 11.23
N LEU A 65 -2.75 32.62 11.97
CA LEU A 65 -2.83 32.64 13.44
C LEU A 65 -1.81 33.58 14.11
N LYS A 66 -0.65 33.77 13.50
CA LYS A 66 0.38 34.69 14.00
C LYS A 66 0.08 36.17 13.74
N ARG A 67 -0.94 36.50 12.96
CA ARG A 67 -1.32 37.91 12.76
C ARG A 67 -1.97 38.44 14.03
N GLU A 68 -1.61 39.65 14.41
CA GLU A 68 -2.31 40.37 15.47
C GLU A 68 -3.73 40.69 14.99
N TRP A 69 -4.72 40.32 15.81
CA TRP A 69 -6.13 40.61 15.58
C TRP A 69 -6.52 41.77 16.50
N PRO A 70 -7.42 42.67 16.08
CA PRO A 70 -7.89 43.74 16.96
C PRO A 70 -8.40 43.14 18.27
N ASP A 71 -7.94 43.68 19.41
CA ASP A 71 -8.47 43.29 20.71
C ASP A 71 -9.99 43.47 20.67
N SER A 72 -10.71 42.38 20.88
CA SER A 72 -12.16 42.44 21.03
C SER A 72 -12.46 43.44 22.16
N PRO A 73 -13.33 44.44 21.95
CA PRO A 73 -13.72 45.34 23.01
C PRO A 73 -14.20 44.49 24.18
N THR A 74 -13.63 44.74 25.35
CA THR A 74 -13.97 44.11 26.62
C THR A 74 -15.40 44.49 26.96
N ASP A 75 -16.38 43.82 26.35
CA ASP A 75 -17.78 43.92 26.73
C ASP A 75 -18.24 42.50 27.06
N GLU A 76 -18.45 42.26 28.36
CA GLU A 76 -18.69 40.95 28.98
C GLU A 76 -20.00 40.27 28.52
N GLN A 77 -20.66 40.81 27.50
CA GLN A 77 -21.88 40.27 26.89
C GLN A 77 -21.86 40.25 25.35
N ALA A 78 -20.79 40.71 24.68
CA ALA A 78 -20.67 40.66 23.23
C ALA A 78 -20.14 39.30 22.75
N ASP A 79 -20.91 38.29 23.13
CA ASP A 79 -21.15 37.03 22.45
C ASP A 79 -19.93 36.22 21.98
N GLN A 80 -20.02 34.95 22.33
CA GLN A 80 -19.32 33.77 21.84
C GLN A 80 -19.42 33.57 20.29
N ARG A 81 -19.78 34.62 19.54
CA ARG A 81 -19.99 34.75 18.10
C ARG A 81 -19.22 35.91 17.46
N ASN A 82 -18.17 36.41 18.10
CA ASN A 82 -17.23 37.27 17.40
C ASN A 82 -16.66 36.49 16.20
N MET A 83 -16.83 37.01 14.99
CA MET A 83 -16.33 36.38 13.75
C MET A 83 -14.82 36.09 13.81
N TYR A 84 -14.06 36.83 14.64
CA TYR A 84 -12.65 36.53 14.92
C TYR A 84 -12.46 35.21 15.68
N CYS A 85 -13.31 34.88 16.66
CA CYS A 85 -13.27 33.58 17.35
C CYS A 85 -13.58 32.44 16.38
N VAL A 86 -14.63 32.58 15.57
CA VAL A 86 -15.00 31.57 14.56
C VAL A 86 -13.86 31.35 13.55
N TRP A 87 -13.21 32.43 13.11
CA TRP A 87 -12.06 32.35 12.21
C TRP A 87 -10.86 31.68 12.87
N LYS A 88 -10.57 32.00 14.14
CA LYS A 88 -9.50 31.35 14.91
C LYS A 88 -9.75 29.85 15.06
N ASP A 89 -10.95 29.46 15.45
CA ASP A 89 -11.34 28.04 15.59
C ASP A 89 -11.20 27.29 14.26
N TYR A 90 -11.54 27.92 13.14
CA TYR A 90 -11.35 27.35 11.81
C TYR A 90 -9.86 27.10 11.48
N LEU A 91 -8.98 28.06 11.81
CA LEU A 91 -7.54 27.92 11.59
C LEU A 91 -6.93 26.84 12.50
N GLU A 92 -7.33 26.79 13.77
CA GLU A 92 -6.90 25.76 14.72
C GLU A 92 -7.40 24.37 14.29
N GLY A 93 -8.66 24.26 13.84
CA GLY A 93 -9.20 23.02 13.26
C GLY A 93 -8.43 22.58 12.02
N THR A 94 -8.00 23.52 11.16
CA THR A 94 -7.15 23.23 10.01
C THR A 94 -5.78 22.67 10.45
N ILE A 95 -5.19 23.22 11.52
CA ILE A 95 -3.94 22.67 12.09
C ILE A 95 -4.17 21.25 12.60
N GLN A 96 -5.25 21.01 13.34
CA GLN A 96 -5.55 19.68 13.88
C GLN A 96 -5.72 18.62 12.77
N VAL A 97 -6.45 18.97 11.70
CA VAL A 97 -6.64 18.08 10.54
C VAL A 97 -5.31 17.80 9.84
N THR A 98 -4.49 18.83 9.61
CA THR A 98 -3.19 18.65 8.94
C THR A 98 -2.21 17.84 9.79
N GLN A 99 -2.18 18.02 11.12
CA GLN A 99 -1.39 17.20 12.03
C GLN A 99 -1.82 15.72 11.97
N SER A 100 -3.13 15.46 11.98
CA SER A 100 -3.68 14.11 11.86
C SER A 100 -3.25 13.45 10.55
N ARG A 101 -3.27 14.19 9.44
CA ARG A 101 -2.79 13.71 8.12
C ARG A 101 -1.30 13.41 8.12
N ILE A 102 -0.47 14.29 8.68
CA ILE A 102 0.98 14.06 8.80
C ILE A 102 1.26 12.77 9.59
N SER A 103 0.57 12.59 10.72
CA SER A 103 0.69 11.38 11.54
C SER A 103 0.29 10.12 10.77
N ALA A 104 -0.79 10.17 9.98
CA ALA A 104 -1.17 9.06 9.11
C ALA A 104 -0.08 8.75 8.05
N CYS A 105 0.54 9.79 7.47
CA CYS A 105 1.65 9.64 6.54
C CYS A 105 2.91 9.05 7.19
N ASP A 106 3.15 9.30 8.47
CA ASP A 106 4.28 8.72 9.21
C ASP A 106 4.04 7.24 9.54
N ASN A 107 2.79 6.88 9.79
CA ASN A 107 2.36 5.49 10.01
C ASN A 107 2.22 4.66 8.73
N TYR A 108 2.29 5.29 7.55
CA TYR A 108 2.19 4.64 6.25
C TYR A 108 3.07 3.39 6.12
N LYS A 109 4.33 3.49 6.56
CA LYS A 109 5.28 2.39 6.43
C LYS A 109 4.78 1.14 7.16
N VAL A 110 4.32 1.31 8.39
CA VAL A 110 3.84 0.24 9.27
C VAL A 110 2.52 -0.34 8.77
N GLN A 111 1.61 0.50 8.29
CA GLN A 111 0.26 0.08 7.89
C GLN A 111 0.17 -0.49 6.48
N VAL A 112 1.10 -0.14 5.58
CA VAL A 112 1.01 -0.52 4.16
C VAL A 112 2.31 -1.11 3.64
N ALA A 113 3.43 -0.41 3.76
CA ALA A 113 4.67 -0.83 3.08
C ALA A 113 5.26 -2.13 3.65
N ASP A 114 5.32 -2.25 4.98
CA ASP A 114 5.86 -3.42 5.66
C ASP A 114 4.94 -4.65 5.51
N PRO A 115 3.60 -4.54 5.61
CA PRO A 115 2.68 -5.61 5.25
C PRO A 115 2.82 -6.07 3.79
N ALA A 116 2.87 -5.15 2.82
CA ALA A 116 3.04 -5.51 1.41
C ALA A 116 4.34 -6.27 1.17
N LYS A 117 5.45 -5.82 1.77
CA LYS A 117 6.75 -6.51 1.73
C LYS A 117 6.68 -7.90 2.35
N THR A 118 5.99 -8.03 3.48
CA THR A 118 5.82 -9.31 4.19
C THR A 118 5.03 -10.31 3.36
N VAL A 119 3.91 -9.89 2.79
CA VAL A 119 3.07 -10.74 1.93
C VAL A 119 3.85 -11.17 0.68
N ARG A 120 4.66 -10.29 0.08
CA ARG A 120 5.50 -10.66 -1.06
C ARG A 120 6.50 -11.75 -0.70
N LEU A 121 7.20 -11.59 0.43
CA LEU A 121 8.17 -12.59 0.90
C LEU A 121 7.48 -13.94 1.19
N GLN A 122 6.29 -13.92 1.78
CA GLN A 122 5.50 -15.13 2.02
C GLN A 122 5.12 -15.83 0.71
N LYS A 123 4.72 -15.07 -0.33
CA LYS A 123 4.45 -15.62 -1.67
C LYS A 123 5.69 -16.23 -2.31
N GLU A 124 6.84 -15.57 -2.23
CA GLU A 124 8.11 -16.12 -2.73
C GLU A 124 8.48 -17.43 -2.02
N GLN A 125 8.27 -17.51 -0.70
CA GLN A 125 8.49 -18.73 0.07
C GLN A 125 7.49 -19.82 -0.29
N GLN A 126 6.22 -19.47 -0.51
CA GLN A 126 5.19 -20.43 -0.91
C GLN A 126 5.49 -21.03 -2.29
N LEU A 127 5.86 -20.21 -3.27
CA LEU A 127 6.25 -20.68 -4.60
C LEU A 127 7.40 -21.71 -4.51
N ARG A 128 8.41 -21.47 -3.67
CA ARG A 128 9.52 -22.43 -3.48
C ARG A 128 9.03 -23.78 -2.94
N LYS A 129 8.09 -23.77 -1.99
CA LYS A 129 7.48 -25.00 -1.46
C LYS A 129 6.66 -25.73 -2.51
N ASP A 130 5.85 -24.99 -3.26
CA ASP A 130 5.00 -25.54 -4.32
C ASP A 130 5.85 -26.21 -5.40
N ILE A 131 6.93 -25.56 -5.83
CA ILE A 131 7.91 -26.13 -6.78
C ILE A 131 8.56 -27.40 -6.22
N TYR A 132 8.98 -27.37 -4.95
CA TYR A 132 9.60 -28.52 -4.31
C TYR A 132 8.64 -29.74 -4.26
N CYS A 133 7.39 -29.54 -3.85
CA CYS A 133 6.39 -30.61 -3.80
C CYS A 133 5.98 -31.15 -5.18
N MET A 134 6.04 -30.32 -6.23
CA MET A 134 5.73 -30.73 -7.60
C MET A 134 6.93 -31.29 -8.37
N SER A 135 8.12 -31.30 -7.76
CA SER A 135 9.30 -31.93 -8.35
C SER A 135 9.18 -33.45 -8.28
N PRO A 136 9.41 -34.19 -9.39
CA PRO A 136 9.28 -35.64 -9.37
C PRO A 136 10.31 -36.27 -8.41
N SER A 137 9.88 -37.21 -7.58
CA SER A 137 10.79 -37.96 -6.70
C SER A 137 11.90 -38.61 -7.54
N PRO A 138 13.15 -38.63 -7.05
CA PRO A 138 14.30 -39.16 -7.79
C PRO A 138 14.21 -40.65 -8.15
N GLY A 139 13.17 -41.37 -7.74
CA GLY A 139 12.95 -42.80 -8.02
C GLY A 139 12.03 -43.14 -9.21
N SER A 140 11.64 -42.18 -10.05
CA SER A 140 10.78 -42.44 -11.24
C SER A 140 11.54 -42.24 -12.56
N ARG A 141 12.62 -43.01 -12.77
CA ARG A 141 13.25 -43.20 -14.09
C ARG A 141 13.32 -44.67 -14.43
#